data_AF-A0A0N5AJ90-F1
#
_entry.id   AF-A0A0N5AJ90-F1
#
_cell.length_a   1.000
_cell.length_b   1.000
_cell.length_c   1.000
_cell.angle_alpha   90.00
_cell.angle_beta   90.00
_cell.angle_gamma   90.00
#
_symmetry.space_group_name_H-M   'P 1'
#
loop_
_entity.id
_entity.type
_entity.pdbx_description
1 polymer ?
#
loop_
_entity_poly.entity_id
_entity_poly.type
_entity_poly.pdbx_seq_one_letter_code
_entity_poly.pdbx_strand_id
1 'polypeptide(L)'
;MLPVGLQAKTPVFTYETSDFIYDLRGYSPDDVNVGKCHQMGKLKDLIMARWEAARAQNAIKYNLNCMYKLLPGDFNLSMQLNVERGELRRKPQRFHRVRESFHDKRWNFTKLEEKEILLYLRCRDRPCSSDPLDQHVLAVNNSPLERGHSLIIPSLISCQPQVMTEASVRLATDVMLLIDDDTFHVLFNSLLAQASVNHLHLHALFWPYDSDLINRKCEELSDGMFVIRRPNWFVHTIVFQLTSAEMFDTFVRKVTKTLDYLSEAQIAHNVIFSRAQPLRTTGDVWCEDSEHSLPQLVTAYIIPRNSVVGAKPATNFNPAALELCGCLTAYTFRFFESATEESALRIIDEEATLPDVQFEGICAKVIDVLQGRGFRRMSIQQDTDEDVSFEPSLMDELRDSFQTFALHSPRRLFKNESRGTSSSKSPVSAFQFSFEKPQRTPIPPSPMATTTTFTTVDSSKTESTCSQISES
;
A
#
# COMPACT_ATOMS: atom_id res chain seq x y z
N MET A 1 -12.05 3.20 -33.94
CA MET A 1 -11.62 1.82 -34.25
C MET A 1 -10.17 1.67 -33.84
N LEU A 2 -9.80 0.61 -33.12
CA LEU A 2 -8.39 0.31 -32.81
C LEU A 2 -7.73 -0.36 -34.03
N PRO A 3 -6.47 -0.07 -34.37
CA PRO A 3 -5.78 -0.71 -35.50
C PRO A 3 -5.65 -2.23 -35.28
N VAL A 4 -5.78 -2.99 -36.37
CA VAL A 4 -5.70 -4.46 -36.40
C VAL A 4 -4.24 -4.89 -36.52
N GLY A 5 -3.80 -5.80 -35.64
CA GLY A 5 -2.51 -6.50 -35.79
C GLY A 5 -1.58 -6.41 -34.58
N LEU A 6 -1.96 -7.00 -33.44
CA LEU A 6 -1.08 -7.46 -32.34
C LEU A 6 -1.93 -8.32 -31.40
N GLN A 7 -1.76 -9.63 -31.44
CA GLN A 7 -2.18 -10.54 -30.36
C GLN A 7 -1.02 -10.50 -29.34
N ALA A 8 -1.16 -9.98 -28.12
CA ALA A 8 -2.33 -9.78 -27.28
C ALA A 8 -2.56 -8.30 -26.90
N LYS A 9 -3.56 -7.63 -27.49
CA LYS A 9 -4.06 -6.34 -26.98
C LYS A 9 -4.44 -6.49 -25.52
N THR A 10 -3.74 -5.79 -24.62
CA THR A 10 -4.11 -5.64 -23.22
C THR A 10 -5.62 -5.41 -23.07
N PRO A 11 -6.32 -6.19 -22.23
CA PRO A 11 -7.77 -6.15 -22.16
C PRO A 11 -8.27 -4.83 -21.56
N VAL A 12 -9.46 -4.41 -22.00
CA VAL A 12 -10.23 -3.33 -21.37
C VAL A 12 -11.33 -3.98 -20.54
N PHE A 13 -11.28 -3.79 -19.22
CA PHE A 13 -12.35 -4.19 -18.30
C PHE A 13 -13.42 -3.09 -18.27
N THR A 14 -14.63 -3.44 -18.70
CA THR A 14 -15.74 -2.50 -18.84
C THR A 14 -16.85 -2.81 -17.85
N TYR A 15 -17.15 -1.87 -16.97
CA TYR A 15 -18.17 -2.02 -15.93
C TYR A 15 -19.23 -0.92 -16.00
N GLU A 16 -20.35 -1.14 -15.34
CA GLU A 16 -21.43 -0.18 -15.11
C GLU A 16 -21.64 0.03 -13.61
N THR A 17 -22.26 1.13 -13.18
CA THR A 17 -22.50 1.39 -11.75
C THR A 17 -23.49 0.39 -11.12
N SER A 18 -24.26 -0.34 -11.94
CA SER A 18 -25.07 -1.49 -11.51
C SER A 18 -24.23 -2.70 -11.10
N ASP A 19 -22.94 -2.75 -11.45
CA ASP A 19 -22.01 -3.81 -11.08
C ASP A 19 -21.36 -3.53 -9.70
N PHE A 20 -21.80 -2.51 -8.96
CA PHE A 20 -21.21 -2.16 -7.67
C PHE A 20 -21.79 -2.97 -6.51
N ILE A 21 -20.89 -3.57 -5.73
CA ILE A 21 -21.20 -4.28 -4.49
C ILE A 21 -21.09 -3.30 -3.32
N TYR A 22 -22.19 -2.69 -2.90
CA TYR A 22 -22.16 -1.75 -1.76
C TYR A 22 -21.95 -2.45 -0.43
N ASP A 23 -22.70 -3.52 -0.19
CA ASP A 23 -22.49 -4.42 0.94
C ASP A 23 -21.87 -5.72 0.43
N LEU A 24 -20.62 -5.97 0.81
CA LEU A 24 -19.91 -7.18 0.42
C LEU A 24 -20.45 -8.45 1.10
N ARG A 25 -21.05 -8.37 2.30
CA ARG A 25 -21.59 -9.56 2.98
C ARG A 25 -22.96 -9.97 2.45
N GLY A 26 -23.79 -9.00 2.10
CA GLY A 26 -25.09 -9.23 1.45
C GLY A 26 -24.99 -9.66 -0.02
N TYR A 27 -23.77 -9.73 -0.58
CA TYR A 27 -23.55 -10.14 -1.95
C TYR A 27 -23.48 -11.66 -2.08
N SER A 28 -24.44 -12.23 -2.80
CA SER A 28 -24.40 -13.62 -3.25
C SER A 28 -24.12 -13.65 -4.76
N PRO A 29 -23.07 -14.36 -5.22
CA PRO A 29 -22.82 -14.58 -6.64
C PRO A 29 -24.01 -15.23 -7.37
N ASP A 30 -24.85 -15.98 -6.64
CA ASP A 30 -26.00 -16.72 -7.18
C ASP A 30 -27.28 -15.88 -7.33
N ASP A 31 -27.38 -14.72 -6.64
CA ASP A 31 -28.55 -13.83 -6.71
C ASP A 31 -28.56 -12.91 -7.95
N VAL A 32 -27.51 -12.97 -8.77
CA VAL A 32 -27.44 -12.24 -10.03
C VAL A 32 -28.33 -12.93 -11.06
N ASN A 33 -29.56 -12.43 -11.18
CA ASN A 33 -30.52 -12.78 -12.24
C ASN A 33 -29.82 -13.09 -13.57
N VAL A 34 -30.08 -14.30 -14.10
CA VAL A 34 -29.54 -14.92 -15.34
C VAL A 34 -29.79 -14.11 -16.63
N GLY A 35 -30.20 -12.84 -16.55
CA GLY A 35 -30.51 -11.96 -17.68
C GLY A 35 -29.82 -10.59 -17.69
N LYS A 36 -28.98 -10.22 -16.71
CA LYS A 36 -28.29 -8.91 -16.70
C LYS A 36 -26.77 -9.08 -16.48
N CYS A 37 -26.01 -8.77 -17.53
CA CYS A 37 -24.55 -8.66 -17.68
C CYS A 37 -23.62 -9.57 -16.83
N HIS A 38 -23.07 -10.59 -17.50
CA HIS A 38 -22.00 -11.47 -17.03
C HIS A 38 -20.67 -10.75 -16.73
N GLN A 39 -20.41 -10.26 -15.50
CA GLN A 39 -19.04 -9.90 -15.09
C GLN A 39 -18.76 -9.72 -13.60
N MET A 40 -19.74 -9.91 -12.71
CA MET A 40 -19.66 -9.61 -11.27
C MET A 40 -18.69 -10.47 -10.40
N GLY A 41 -17.88 -11.34 -11.01
CA GLY A 41 -16.77 -12.04 -10.32
C GLY A 41 -15.46 -12.00 -11.10
N LYS A 42 -15.33 -11.14 -12.13
CA LYS A 42 -14.17 -11.21 -13.04
C LYS A 42 -13.05 -10.22 -12.76
N LEU A 43 -13.26 -9.11 -12.03
CA LEU A 43 -12.17 -8.15 -11.87
C LEU A 43 -11.02 -8.77 -11.07
N LYS A 44 -11.31 -9.33 -9.89
CA LYS A 44 -10.33 -10.05 -9.06
C LYS A 44 -9.64 -11.17 -9.84
N ASP A 45 -10.41 -12.07 -10.45
CA ASP A 45 -9.88 -13.20 -11.22
C ASP A 45 -9.01 -12.75 -12.39
N LEU A 46 -9.44 -11.70 -13.11
CA LEU A 46 -8.68 -11.12 -14.22
C LEU A 46 -7.38 -10.49 -13.72
N ILE A 47 -7.42 -9.75 -12.61
CA ILE A 47 -6.22 -9.18 -11.98
C ILE A 47 -5.25 -10.31 -11.62
N MET A 48 -5.71 -11.34 -10.91
CA MET A 48 -4.88 -12.46 -10.49
C MET A 48 -4.29 -13.23 -11.68
N ALA A 49 -5.10 -13.55 -12.69
CA ALA A 49 -4.64 -14.26 -13.88
C ALA A 49 -3.62 -13.45 -14.69
N ARG A 50 -3.86 -12.14 -14.85
CA ARG A 50 -2.94 -11.25 -15.57
C ARG A 50 -1.66 -10.99 -14.77
N TRP A 51 -1.76 -10.89 -13.45
CA TRP A 51 -0.60 -10.75 -12.57
C TRP A 51 0.31 -11.98 -12.65
N GLU A 52 -0.26 -13.19 -12.65
CA GLU A 52 0.52 -14.42 -12.87
C GLU A 52 1.16 -14.48 -14.26
N ALA A 53 0.44 -14.03 -15.30
CA ALA A 53 1.00 -13.93 -16.64
C ALA A 53 2.16 -12.93 -16.71
N ALA A 54 2.05 -11.77 -16.05
CA ALA A 54 3.11 -10.79 -15.95
C ALA A 54 4.33 -11.34 -15.19
N ARG A 55 4.09 -12.08 -14.09
CA ARG A 55 5.13 -12.80 -13.35
C ARG A 55 5.87 -13.81 -14.23
N ALA A 56 5.14 -14.63 -14.98
CA ALA A 56 5.71 -15.61 -15.91
C ALA A 56 6.56 -14.97 -17.04
N GLN A 57 6.31 -13.70 -17.35
CA GLN A 57 7.06 -12.90 -18.32
C GLN A 57 8.18 -12.05 -17.69
N ASN A 58 8.54 -12.32 -16.42
CA ASN A 58 9.58 -11.61 -15.68
C ASN A 58 9.32 -10.09 -15.56
N ALA A 59 8.05 -9.68 -15.41
CA ALA A 59 7.69 -8.29 -15.09
C ALA A 59 7.94 -7.93 -13.61
N ILE A 60 8.11 -8.95 -12.75
CA ILE A 60 8.32 -8.81 -11.31
C ILE A 60 9.80 -9.07 -11.00
N LYS A 61 10.39 -8.24 -10.13
CA LYS A 61 11.83 -8.27 -9.86
C LYS A 61 12.32 -9.42 -8.97
N TYR A 62 11.45 -9.99 -8.14
CA TYR A 62 11.79 -11.01 -7.16
C TYR A 62 10.62 -11.93 -6.88
N ASN A 63 10.88 -13.04 -6.20
CA ASN A 63 9.84 -13.97 -5.79
C ASN A 63 9.30 -13.59 -4.41
N LEU A 64 8.03 -13.91 -4.15
CA LEU A 64 7.38 -13.61 -2.87
C LEU A 64 7.71 -14.66 -1.82
N ASN A 65 8.97 -14.71 -1.38
CA ASN A 65 9.43 -15.58 -0.30
C ASN A 65 9.22 -14.92 1.07
N CYS A 66 7.96 -14.59 1.37
CA CYS A 66 7.60 -13.83 2.57
C CYS A 66 7.41 -14.75 3.80
N MET A 67 7.79 -14.25 4.97
CA MET A 67 7.38 -14.82 6.26
C MET A 67 6.53 -13.83 7.02
N TYR A 68 5.62 -14.31 7.86
CA TYR A 68 4.71 -13.46 8.62
C TYR A 68 4.77 -13.78 10.11
N LYS A 69 4.56 -12.76 10.94
CA LYS A 69 4.27 -12.91 12.36
C LYS A 69 3.32 -11.82 12.82
N LEU A 70 2.56 -12.08 13.87
CA LEU A 70 1.86 -11.05 14.61
C LEU A 70 2.80 -10.50 15.70
N LEU A 71 2.70 -9.20 15.96
CA LEU A 71 3.35 -8.57 17.10
C LEU A 71 2.36 -8.60 18.27
N PRO A 72 2.69 -9.28 19.39
CA PRO A 72 1.84 -9.23 20.57
C PRO A 72 1.69 -7.80 21.07
N GLY A 73 0.46 -7.37 21.32
CA GLY A 73 0.12 -6.04 21.80
C GLY A 73 -1.34 -5.65 21.58
N ASP A 74 -1.66 -4.37 21.72
CA ASP A 74 -3.04 -3.84 21.75
C ASP A 74 -3.61 -3.52 20.36
N PHE A 75 -2.76 -3.51 19.33
CA PHE A 75 -3.13 -3.11 17.96
C PHE A 75 -3.08 -4.26 16.96
N ASN A 76 -2.75 -5.47 17.40
CA ASN A 76 -2.72 -6.69 16.58
C ASN A 76 -1.89 -6.50 15.29
N LEU A 77 -0.72 -5.86 15.39
CA LEU A 77 0.07 -5.53 14.22
C LEU A 77 0.60 -6.80 13.54
N SER A 78 0.39 -6.92 12.23
CA SER A 78 1.03 -7.96 11.43
C SER A 78 2.39 -7.47 10.92
N MET A 79 3.34 -8.38 10.73
CA MET A 79 4.64 -8.06 10.14
C MET A 79 5.01 -9.10 9.09
N GLN A 80 5.33 -8.63 7.88
CA GLN A 80 5.87 -9.43 6.78
C GLN A 80 7.38 -9.22 6.67
N LEU A 81 8.18 -10.28 6.65
CA LEU A 81 9.57 -10.22 6.20
C LEU A 81 9.64 -10.29 4.67
N ASN A 82 10.23 -9.28 4.04
CA ASN A 82 10.45 -9.23 2.61
C ASN A 82 11.83 -8.61 2.29
N VAL A 83 12.88 -9.44 2.42
CA VAL A 83 14.28 -9.03 2.23
C VAL A 83 14.56 -8.62 0.78
N GLU A 84 14.11 -9.42 -0.18
CA GLU A 84 14.33 -9.16 -1.61
C GLU A 84 13.72 -7.82 -2.04
N ARG A 85 12.57 -7.43 -1.48
CA ARG A 85 12.00 -6.10 -1.69
C ARG A 85 12.89 -4.99 -1.15
N GLY A 86 13.46 -5.17 0.04
CA GLY A 86 14.39 -4.20 0.62
C GLY A 86 15.60 -3.93 -0.28
N GLU A 87 16.09 -4.96 -0.96
CA GLU A 87 17.30 -4.93 -1.78
C GLU A 87 17.07 -4.56 -3.25
N LEU A 88 16.02 -5.09 -3.86
CA LEU A 88 15.80 -5.04 -5.32
C LEU A 88 14.80 -3.96 -5.76
N ARG A 89 14.02 -3.41 -4.81
CA ARG A 89 13.11 -2.30 -5.10
C ARG A 89 13.91 -1.09 -5.59
N ARG A 90 13.31 -0.36 -6.53
CA ARG A 90 13.90 0.90 -7.01
C ARG A 90 14.08 1.88 -5.84
N LYS A 91 15.22 2.58 -5.81
CA LYS A 91 15.40 3.72 -4.90
C LYS A 91 14.28 4.74 -5.11
N PRO A 92 13.56 5.16 -4.05
CA PRO A 92 12.57 6.23 -4.14
C PRO A 92 13.18 7.53 -4.65
N GLN A 93 12.41 8.30 -5.43
CA GLN A 93 12.76 9.68 -5.77
C GLN A 93 12.75 10.56 -4.50
N ARG A 94 13.50 11.65 -4.52
CA ARG A 94 13.54 12.63 -3.44
C ARG A 94 12.57 13.76 -3.73
N PHE A 95 11.82 14.10 -2.69
CA PHE A 95 10.82 15.15 -2.71
C PHE A 95 11.06 16.10 -1.53
N HIS A 96 10.72 17.36 -1.74
CA HIS A 96 10.80 18.49 -0.81
C HIS A 96 9.42 19.05 -0.46
N ARG A 97 8.40 18.79 -1.30
CA ARG A 97 7.04 19.29 -1.12
C ARG A 97 6.01 18.18 -1.34
N VAL A 98 4.85 18.30 -0.70
CA VAL A 98 3.71 17.37 -0.93
C VAL A 98 3.21 17.50 -2.36
N ARG A 99 3.32 18.71 -2.93
CA ARG A 99 2.98 19.01 -4.32
C ARG A 99 4.23 19.43 -5.07
N GLU A 100 4.64 18.59 -6.02
CA GLU A 100 5.69 18.89 -6.98
C GLU A 100 5.20 18.61 -8.39
N SER A 101 5.66 19.41 -9.34
CA SER A 101 5.35 19.21 -10.75
C SER A 101 5.86 17.85 -11.23
N PHE A 102 5.09 17.21 -12.11
CA PHE A 102 5.52 16.02 -12.83
C PHE A 102 6.78 16.31 -13.66
N HIS A 103 7.71 15.37 -13.70
CA HIS A 103 8.94 15.46 -14.49
C HIS A 103 9.08 14.24 -15.41
N ASP A 104 9.05 14.47 -16.71
CA ASP A 104 9.10 13.44 -17.76
C ASP A 104 10.43 12.67 -17.80
N LYS A 105 11.54 13.33 -17.47
CA LYS A 105 12.89 12.75 -17.41
C LYS A 105 13.09 11.80 -16.23
N ARG A 106 12.39 12.02 -15.11
CA ARG A 106 12.42 11.07 -13.97
C ARG A 106 11.69 9.79 -14.36
N TRP A 107 11.94 8.69 -13.66
CA TRP A 107 11.18 7.47 -13.89
C TRP A 107 9.69 7.72 -13.62
N ASN A 108 8.81 7.26 -14.51
CA ASN A 108 7.36 7.42 -14.39
C ASN A 108 6.64 6.32 -15.19
N PHE A 109 5.34 6.18 -14.99
CA PHE A 109 4.57 5.05 -15.53
C PHE A 109 4.32 5.08 -17.05
N THR A 110 4.59 6.18 -17.77
CA THR A 110 4.53 6.14 -19.24
C THR A 110 5.64 5.27 -19.84
N LYS A 111 6.62 4.88 -19.02
CA LYS A 111 7.72 3.98 -19.37
C LYS A 111 7.44 2.50 -19.05
N LEU A 112 6.22 2.14 -18.67
CA LEU A 112 5.84 0.75 -18.44
C LEU A 112 5.96 -0.07 -19.73
N GLU A 113 6.46 -1.29 -19.61
CA GLU A 113 6.44 -2.26 -20.70
C GLU A 113 5.03 -2.86 -20.86
N GLU A 114 4.68 -3.33 -22.06
CA GLU A 114 3.36 -3.93 -22.33
C GLU A 114 3.03 -5.10 -21.39
N LYS A 115 4.05 -5.91 -21.03
CA LYS A 115 3.92 -7.02 -20.08
C LYS A 115 3.63 -6.58 -18.65
N GLU A 116 3.91 -5.32 -18.30
CA GLU A 116 3.59 -4.75 -16.98
C GLU A 116 2.13 -4.27 -16.92
N ILE A 117 1.44 -4.12 -18.06
CA ILE A 117 0.06 -3.63 -18.12
C ILE A 117 -0.92 -4.81 -17.99
N LEU A 118 -1.69 -4.85 -16.91
CA LEU A 118 -2.64 -5.92 -16.65
C LEU A 118 -3.93 -5.72 -17.46
N LEU A 119 -4.52 -4.52 -17.35
CA LEU A 119 -5.78 -4.15 -18.02
C LEU A 119 -6.00 -2.63 -18.00
N TYR A 120 -6.97 -2.16 -18.78
CA TYR A 120 -7.52 -0.80 -18.71
C TYR A 120 -8.91 -0.82 -18.08
N LEU A 121 -9.23 0.17 -17.24
CA LEU A 121 -10.54 0.31 -16.60
C LEU A 121 -11.43 1.31 -17.35
N ARG A 122 -12.71 0.96 -17.55
CA ARG A 122 -13.69 1.85 -18.18
C ARG A 122 -15.10 1.66 -17.61
N CYS A 123 -15.63 2.68 -16.95
CA CYS A 123 -17.05 2.78 -16.60
C CYS A 123 -17.87 3.23 -17.82
N ARG A 124 -18.93 2.49 -18.18
CA ARG A 124 -19.73 2.73 -19.40
C ARG A 124 -20.84 3.76 -19.22
N ASP A 125 -21.63 3.61 -18.17
CA ASP A 125 -22.79 4.44 -17.86
C ASP A 125 -22.41 5.76 -17.18
N ARG A 126 -21.26 5.78 -16.49
CA ARG A 126 -20.75 6.98 -15.82
C ARG A 126 -19.24 7.12 -15.99
N PRO A 127 -18.69 7.55 -17.13
CA PRO A 127 -17.24 7.69 -17.31
C PRO A 127 -16.56 8.55 -16.23
N CYS A 128 -15.33 8.20 -15.83
CA CYS A 128 -14.53 9.01 -14.89
C CYS A 128 -13.95 10.28 -15.54
N SER A 129 -13.88 10.29 -16.88
CA SER A 129 -13.43 11.41 -17.70
C SER A 129 -14.34 11.53 -18.91
N SER A 130 -14.53 12.77 -19.38
CA SER A 130 -15.24 13.05 -20.63
C SER A 130 -14.38 12.77 -21.87
N ASP A 131 -13.05 12.63 -21.69
CA ASP A 131 -12.14 12.27 -22.78
C ASP A 131 -12.18 10.74 -23.04
N PRO A 132 -12.67 10.28 -24.21
CA PRO A 132 -12.74 8.86 -24.54
C PRO A 132 -11.36 8.21 -24.73
N LEU A 133 -10.30 9.01 -24.89
CA LEU A 133 -8.92 8.56 -24.97
C LEU A 133 -8.26 8.48 -23.60
N ASP A 134 -8.94 8.90 -22.52
CA ASP A 134 -8.39 8.78 -21.19
C ASP A 134 -8.20 7.32 -20.80
N GLN A 135 -7.03 7.02 -20.24
CA GLN A 135 -6.58 5.67 -19.93
C GLN A 135 -6.34 5.52 -18.44
N HIS A 136 -7.26 4.83 -17.76
CA HIS A 136 -7.07 4.38 -16.39
C HIS A 136 -6.49 2.97 -16.45
N VAL A 137 -5.27 2.82 -15.95
CA VAL A 137 -4.48 1.60 -16.12
C VAL A 137 -4.39 0.85 -14.81
N LEU A 138 -4.53 -0.47 -14.88
CA LEU A 138 -4.06 -1.35 -13.82
C LEU A 138 -2.78 -2.03 -14.30
N ALA A 139 -1.67 -1.80 -13.59
CA ALA A 139 -0.35 -2.33 -13.92
C ALA A 139 0.18 -3.18 -12.78
N VAL A 140 1.04 -4.16 -13.07
CA VAL A 140 1.73 -4.92 -12.03
C VAL A 140 2.64 -3.97 -11.23
N ASN A 141 2.69 -4.14 -9.91
CA ASN A 141 3.77 -3.55 -9.15
C ASN A 141 5.01 -4.44 -9.33
N ASN A 142 6.04 -3.96 -10.03
CA ASN A 142 7.26 -4.74 -10.24
C ASN A 142 8.08 -5.02 -8.96
N SER A 143 7.70 -4.40 -7.84
CA SER A 143 8.19 -4.67 -6.48
C SER A 143 7.01 -4.99 -5.54
N PRO A 144 6.32 -6.12 -5.77
CA PRO A 144 5.08 -6.47 -5.09
C PRO A 144 5.31 -6.82 -3.61
N LEU A 145 4.27 -6.66 -2.82
CA LEU A 145 4.26 -7.04 -1.40
C LEU A 145 3.61 -8.40 -1.21
N GLU A 146 2.54 -8.64 -1.96
CA GLU A 146 1.80 -9.89 -1.98
C GLU A 146 1.40 -10.21 -3.42
N ARG A 147 0.98 -11.46 -3.63
CA ARG A 147 0.40 -11.93 -4.88
C ARG A 147 -0.78 -11.04 -5.28
N GLY A 148 -0.80 -10.63 -6.54
CA GLY A 148 -1.82 -9.71 -7.07
C GLY A 148 -1.54 -8.23 -6.81
N HIS A 149 -0.51 -7.86 -6.03
CA HIS A 149 -0.18 -6.44 -5.78
C HIS A 149 0.08 -5.72 -7.11
N SER A 150 -0.82 -4.78 -7.41
CA SER A 150 -0.90 -4.01 -8.64
C SER A 150 -1.00 -2.51 -8.33
N LEU A 151 -0.98 -1.68 -9.37
CA LEU A 151 -1.06 -0.23 -9.29
C LEU A 151 -2.23 0.26 -10.13
N ILE A 152 -3.11 1.06 -9.54
CA ILE A 152 -4.11 1.85 -10.27
C ILE A 152 -3.44 3.16 -10.67
N ILE A 153 -3.39 3.45 -11.95
CA ILE A 153 -2.77 4.65 -12.52
C ILE A 153 -3.86 5.42 -13.26
N PRO A 154 -4.49 6.42 -12.61
CA PRO A 154 -5.49 7.27 -13.22
C PRO A 154 -4.87 8.11 -14.34
N SER A 155 -5.49 8.09 -15.52
CA SER A 155 -5.19 9.02 -16.62
C SER A 155 -3.71 9.04 -16.98
N LEU A 156 -3.17 7.85 -17.31
CA LEU A 156 -1.74 7.59 -17.51
C LEU A 156 -1.05 8.65 -18.41
N ILE A 157 -1.72 9.06 -19.49
CA ILE A 157 -1.16 9.99 -20.48
C ILE A 157 -1.20 11.43 -20.00
N SER A 158 -2.10 11.78 -19.08
CA SER A 158 -2.18 13.12 -18.50
C SER A 158 -1.02 13.46 -17.57
N CYS A 159 -0.17 12.48 -17.21
CA CYS A 159 1.05 12.68 -16.41
C CYS A 159 0.80 13.49 -15.13
N GLN A 160 -0.30 13.19 -14.45
CA GLN A 160 -0.68 13.89 -13.22
C GLN A 160 0.39 13.67 -12.14
N PRO A 161 0.79 14.71 -11.37
CA PRO A 161 1.67 14.51 -10.23
C PRO A 161 1.00 13.63 -9.16
N GLN A 162 1.76 13.10 -8.20
CA GLN A 162 1.28 12.23 -7.12
C GLN A 162 0.43 12.99 -6.09
N VAL A 163 -0.74 13.46 -6.55
CA VAL A 163 -1.74 14.23 -5.82
C VAL A 163 -3.10 13.65 -6.18
N MET A 164 -3.88 13.25 -5.18
CA MET A 164 -5.21 12.68 -5.41
C MET A 164 -6.13 13.69 -6.10
N THR A 165 -6.80 13.23 -7.16
CA THR A 165 -7.85 13.94 -7.89
C THR A 165 -9.21 13.29 -7.63
N GLU A 166 -10.30 14.00 -7.93
CA GLU A 166 -11.66 13.42 -7.86
C GLU A 166 -11.78 12.12 -8.67
N ALA A 167 -11.21 12.10 -9.87
CA ALA A 167 -11.18 10.90 -10.73
C ALA A 167 -10.43 9.73 -10.05
N SER A 168 -9.33 10.01 -9.35
CA SER A 168 -8.58 8.96 -8.63
C SER A 168 -9.30 8.44 -7.39
N VAL A 169 -9.97 9.31 -6.61
CA VAL A 169 -10.82 8.92 -5.48
C VAL A 169 -11.97 8.05 -5.98
N ARG A 170 -12.58 8.48 -7.09
CA ARG A 170 -13.64 7.73 -7.74
C ARG A 170 -13.17 6.36 -8.21
N LEU A 171 -12.06 6.27 -8.95
CA LEU A 171 -11.50 4.99 -9.40
C LEU A 171 -11.17 4.05 -8.23
N ALA A 172 -10.61 4.58 -7.15
CA ALA A 172 -10.38 3.80 -5.92
C ALA A 172 -11.70 3.21 -5.40
N THR A 173 -12.74 4.04 -5.33
CA THR A 173 -14.07 3.64 -4.85
C THR A 173 -14.71 2.60 -5.78
N ASP A 174 -14.69 2.84 -7.09
CA ASP A 174 -15.21 1.91 -8.11
C ASP A 174 -14.52 0.53 -7.98
N VAL A 175 -13.19 0.49 -7.92
CA VAL A 175 -12.44 -0.77 -7.83
C VAL A 175 -12.75 -1.50 -6.51
N MET A 176 -12.88 -0.78 -5.39
CA MET A 176 -13.32 -1.37 -4.12
C MET A 176 -14.73 -1.97 -4.22
N LEU A 177 -15.65 -1.32 -4.93
CA LEU A 177 -17.02 -1.79 -5.16
C LEU A 177 -17.12 -2.96 -6.15
N LEU A 178 -16.14 -3.11 -7.05
CA LEU A 178 -16.11 -4.16 -8.07
C LEU A 178 -15.39 -5.44 -7.62
N ILE A 179 -14.65 -5.40 -6.52
CA ILE A 179 -13.93 -6.56 -5.97
C ILE A 179 -14.74 -7.17 -4.83
N ASP A 180 -14.98 -8.47 -4.97
CA ASP A 180 -15.70 -9.35 -4.06
C ASP A 180 -14.75 -10.03 -3.05
N ASP A 181 -13.87 -9.25 -2.43
CA ASP A 181 -12.84 -9.72 -1.50
C ASP A 181 -12.57 -8.65 -0.44
N ASP A 182 -12.74 -8.99 0.84
CA ASP A 182 -12.51 -8.09 1.98
C ASP A 182 -11.02 -7.91 2.31
N THR A 183 -10.16 -8.79 1.83
CA THR A 183 -8.69 -8.64 1.92
C THR A 183 -8.15 -7.59 0.94
N PHE A 184 -8.98 -7.08 0.04
CA PHE A 184 -8.59 -6.08 -0.95
C PHE A 184 -8.63 -4.66 -0.40
N HIS A 185 -7.55 -3.93 -0.62
CA HIS A 185 -7.40 -2.53 -0.23
C HIS A 185 -6.84 -1.70 -1.37
N VAL A 186 -7.25 -0.42 -1.41
CA VAL A 186 -6.61 0.60 -2.23
C VAL A 186 -5.83 1.55 -1.34
N LEU A 187 -4.52 1.69 -1.57
CA LEU A 187 -3.63 2.50 -0.74
C LEU A 187 -3.02 3.66 -1.53
N PHE A 188 -2.91 4.83 -0.91
CA PHE A 188 -2.25 5.99 -1.48
C PHE A 188 -1.24 6.59 -0.51
N ASN A 189 -0.12 7.02 -1.07
CA ASN A 189 0.96 7.72 -0.37
C ASN A 189 1.20 9.05 -1.10
N SER A 190 1.10 10.19 -0.42
CA SER A 190 1.55 11.47 -0.97
C SER A 190 3.09 11.57 -0.96
N LEU A 191 3.67 12.54 -1.67
CA LEU A 191 5.12 12.63 -1.90
C LEU A 191 5.96 12.59 -0.61
N LEU A 192 5.57 13.36 0.40
CA LEU A 192 6.24 13.38 1.72
C LEU A 192 5.66 12.37 2.73
N ALA A 193 4.78 11.49 2.25
CA ALA A 193 4.13 10.43 3.00
C ALA A 193 4.52 9.04 2.48
N GLN A 194 5.81 8.87 2.15
CA GLN A 194 6.42 7.63 1.70
C GLN A 194 6.14 7.20 0.24
N ALA A 195 5.61 8.07 -0.63
CA ALA A 195 5.59 7.78 -2.07
C ALA A 195 7.01 7.54 -2.62
N SER A 196 7.09 6.85 -3.77
CA SER A 196 8.36 6.56 -4.43
C SER A 196 8.53 7.21 -5.80
N VAL A 197 7.44 7.66 -6.42
CA VAL A 197 7.37 8.13 -7.80
C VAL A 197 6.40 9.29 -7.87
N ASN A 198 6.79 10.38 -8.54
CA ASN A 198 5.89 11.50 -8.83
C ASN A 198 5.14 11.29 -10.15
N HIS A 199 4.15 10.40 -10.13
CA HIS A 199 3.15 10.20 -11.17
C HIS A 199 1.97 9.54 -10.47
N LEU A 200 0.77 10.14 -10.50
CA LEU A 200 -0.42 9.69 -9.78
C LEU A 200 -0.64 8.17 -9.90
N HIS A 201 -0.49 7.48 -8.78
CA HIS A 201 -0.77 6.05 -8.66
C HIS A 201 -1.28 5.72 -7.26
N LEU A 202 -2.08 4.67 -7.20
CA LEU A 202 -2.55 4.03 -6.00
C LEU A 202 -2.14 2.56 -6.04
N HIS A 203 -1.95 1.95 -4.89
CA HIS A 203 -1.70 0.53 -4.77
C HIS A 203 -3.03 -0.21 -4.69
N ALA A 204 -3.20 -1.26 -5.50
CA ALA A 204 -4.25 -2.25 -5.38
C ALA A 204 -3.64 -3.50 -4.76
N LEU A 205 -4.01 -3.81 -3.52
CA LEU A 205 -3.33 -4.81 -2.70
C LEU A 205 -4.33 -5.76 -2.05
N PHE A 206 -4.14 -7.06 -2.26
CA PHE A 206 -4.74 -8.10 -1.44
C PHE A 206 -3.80 -8.38 -0.28
N TRP A 207 -4.26 -8.29 0.96
CA TRP A 207 -3.44 -8.50 2.15
C TRP A 207 -4.03 -9.59 3.04
N PRO A 208 -3.27 -10.61 3.43
CA PRO A 208 -3.82 -11.82 4.05
C PRO A 208 -4.21 -11.68 5.54
N TYR A 209 -4.03 -10.50 6.14
CA TYR A 209 -4.32 -10.26 7.56
C TYR A 209 -5.23 -9.06 7.72
N ASP A 210 -6.26 -9.19 8.55
CA ASP A 210 -7.14 -8.07 8.84
C ASP A 210 -6.43 -6.98 9.63
N SER A 211 -6.71 -5.75 9.24
CA SER A 211 -6.28 -4.57 9.97
C SER A 211 -7.28 -4.25 11.07
N ASP A 212 -6.81 -4.22 12.30
CA ASP A 212 -7.62 -3.81 13.46
C ASP A 212 -8.18 -2.37 13.36
N LEU A 213 -7.67 -1.57 12.42
CA LEU A 213 -8.17 -0.22 12.13
C LEU A 213 -9.68 -0.25 11.80
N ILE A 214 -10.14 -1.26 11.07
CA ILE A 214 -11.56 -1.35 10.64
C ILE A 214 -12.50 -1.67 11.81
N ASN A 215 -11.96 -2.15 12.93
CA ASN A 215 -12.70 -2.55 14.12
C ASN A 215 -12.72 -1.46 15.22
N ARG A 216 -12.04 -0.32 14.98
CA ARG A 216 -11.93 0.77 15.96
C ARG A 216 -13.18 1.65 16.01
N LYS A 217 -13.55 2.03 17.23
CA LYS A 217 -14.58 3.04 17.48
C LYS A 217 -14.13 4.39 16.96
N CYS A 218 -15.07 5.08 16.32
CA CYS A 218 -14.91 6.40 15.76
C CYS A 218 -15.64 7.46 16.61
N GLU A 219 -15.30 8.71 16.39
CA GLU A 219 -16.07 9.88 16.86
C GLU A 219 -16.55 10.67 15.65
N GLU A 220 -17.84 11.03 15.61
CA GLU A 220 -18.37 11.88 14.55
C GLU A 220 -18.11 13.35 14.89
N LEU A 221 -17.48 14.09 13.95
CA LEU A 221 -17.23 15.51 14.11
C LEU A 221 -18.23 16.40 13.36
N SER A 222 -18.57 16.03 12.12
CA SER A 222 -19.49 16.83 11.31
C SER A 222 -20.04 16.07 10.11
N ASP A 223 -21.36 15.92 10.01
CA ASP A 223 -22.08 15.42 8.83
C ASP A 223 -21.38 14.20 8.20
N GLY A 224 -21.24 13.10 8.93
CA GLY A 224 -20.60 11.88 8.43
C GLY A 224 -19.09 11.96 8.19
N MET A 225 -18.41 13.01 8.68
CA MET A 225 -16.97 13.02 8.91
C MET A 225 -16.69 12.45 10.31
N PHE A 226 -15.96 11.34 10.35
CA PHE A 226 -15.57 10.67 11.58
C PHE A 226 -14.06 10.78 11.80
N VAL A 227 -13.61 10.51 13.02
CA VAL A 227 -12.19 10.40 13.35
C VAL A 227 -11.93 9.23 14.30
N ILE A 228 -10.73 8.66 14.19
CA ILE A 228 -10.14 7.76 15.19
C ILE A 228 -8.94 8.49 15.76
N ARG A 229 -8.97 8.77 17.07
CA ARG A 229 -7.90 9.48 17.77
C ARG A 229 -6.97 8.52 18.50
N ARG A 230 -5.76 8.98 18.78
CA ARG A 230 -4.91 8.35 19.79
C ARG A 230 -5.57 8.44 21.18
N PRO A 231 -5.43 7.41 22.03
CA PRO A 231 -4.72 6.14 21.80
C PRO A 231 -5.57 5.03 21.17
N ASN A 232 -6.83 5.28 20.76
CA ASN A 232 -7.71 4.23 20.21
C ASN A 232 -7.11 3.55 18.96
N TRP A 233 -6.40 4.34 18.14
CA TRP A 233 -5.44 3.88 17.15
C TRP A 233 -4.11 4.61 17.37
N PHE A 234 -3.00 4.03 16.90
CA PHE A 234 -1.68 4.61 17.12
C PHE A 234 -1.38 5.85 16.26
N VAL A 235 -2.21 6.13 15.25
CA VAL A 235 -2.17 7.39 14.47
C VAL A 235 -3.57 7.99 14.33
N HIS A 236 -3.64 9.32 14.37
CA HIS A 236 -4.89 10.05 14.15
C HIS A 236 -5.38 9.88 12.72
N THR A 237 -6.66 9.56 12.57
CA THR A 237 -7.25 9.17 11.29
C THR A 237 -8.58 9.88 11.09
N ILE A 238 -8.80 10.46 9.90
CA ILE A 238 -10.10 10.97 9.44
C ILE A 238 -10.77 9.85 8.63
N VAL A 239 -12.05 9.61 8.87
CA VAL A 239 -12.79 8.48 8.30
C VAL A 239 -14.07 8.96 7.61
N PHE A 240 -14.30 8.44 6.41
CA PHE A 240 -15.57 8.54 5.70
C PHE A 240 -16.01 7.14 5.28
N GLN A 241 -17.31 6.84 5.36
CA GLN A 241 -17.85 5.56 4.94
C GLN A 241 -18.94 5.76 3.88
N LEU A 242 -18.90 4.95 2.83
CA LEU A 242 -19.90 4.88 1.79
C LEU A 242 -20.99 3.90 2.22
N THR A 243 -22.13 4.42 2.66
CA THR A 243 -23.21 3.61 3.25
C THR A 243 -24.25 3.14 2.24
N SER A 244 -24.38 3.81 1.09
CA SER A 244 -25.36 3.46 0.05
C SER A 244 -25.02 4.09 -1.30
N ALA A 245 -25.73 3.68 -2.36
CA ALA A 245 -25.56 4.20 -3.71
C ALA A 245 -25.87 5.70 -3.83
N GLU A 246 -26.87 6.18 -3.10
CA GLU A 246 -27.27 7.59 -3.08
C GLU A 246 -26.17 8.48 -2.48
N MET A 247 -25.34 7.91 -1.60
CA MET A 247 -24.27 8.62 -0.92
C MET A 247 -22.95 8.64 -1.71
N PHE A 248 -22.87 7.93 -2.84
CA PHE A 248 -21.64 7.78 -3.64
C PHE A 248 -20.99 9.14 -3.97
N ASP A 249 -21.76 10.08 -4.52
CA ASP A 249 -21.24 11.39 -4.92
C ASP A 249 -20.85 12.26 -3.74
N THR A 250 -21.57 12.12 -2.63
CA THR A 250 -21.23 12.82 -1.40
C THR A 250 -19.95 12.27 -0.78
N PHE A 251 -19.78 10.95 -0.79
CA PHE A 251 -18.56 10.29 -0.32
C PHE A 251 -17.34 10.72 -1.16
N VAL A 252 -17.40 10.56 -2.48
CA VAL A 252 -16.29 10.95 -3.39
C VAL A 252 -15.95 12.43 -3.22
N ARG A 253 -16.95 13.32 -3.15
CA ARG A 253 -16.75 14.75 -2.95
C ARG A 253 -16.11 15.07 -1.60
N LYS A 254 -16.57 14.46 -0.49
CA LYS A 254 -16.04 14.72 0.87
C LYS A 254 -14.59 14.26 0.99
N VAL A 255 -14.29 13.05 0.49
CA VAL A 255 -12.91 12.52 0.45
C VAL A 255 -12.03 13.42 -0.41
N THR A 256 -12.45 13.78 -1.63
CA THR A 256 -11.69 14.65 -2.54
C THR A 256 -11.39 16.00 -1.92
N LYS A 257 -12.40 16.70 -1.36
CA LYS A 257 -12.21 18.00 -0.72
C LYS A 257 -11.24 17.95 0.46
N THR A 258 -11.28 16.87 1.25
CA THR A 258 -10.35 16.65 2.36
C THR A 258 -8.92 16.51 1.83
N LEU A 259 -8.71 15.70 0.81
CA LEU A 259 -7.39 15.45 0.21
C LEU A 259 -6.83 16.67 -0.53
N ASP A 260 -7.69 17.45 -1.21
CA ASP A 260 -7.34 18.73 -1.81
C ASP A 260 -6.81 19.70 -0.74
N TYR A 261 -7.54 19.85 0.37
CA TYR A 261 -7.10 20.70 1.49
C TYR A 261 -5.74 20.25 2.05
N LEU A 262 -5.58 18.96 2.38
CA LEU A 262 -4.33 18.44 2.91
C LEU A 262 -3.16 18.68 1.96
N SER A 263 -3.37 18.43 0.66
CA SER A 263 -2.36 18.64 -0.37
C SER A 263 -2.00 20.13 -0.51
N GLU A 264 -2.99 21.01 -0.55
CA GLU A 264 -2.79 22.46 -0.70
C GLU A 264 -2.12 23.08 0.53
N ALA A 265 -2.44 22.59 1.72
CA ALA A 265 -1.81 22.97 2.98
C ALA A 265 -0.41 22.33 3.20
N GLN A 266 0.13 21.59 2.22
CA GLN A 266 1.41 20.87 2.33
C GLN A 266 1.47 19.87 3.49
N ILE A 267 0.33 19.26 3.83
CA ILE A 267 0.23 18.23 4.84
C ILE A 267 0.44 16.86 4.18
N ALA A 268 1.51 16.17 4.57
CA ALA A 268 1.76 14.79 4.17
C ALA A 268 0.61 13.90 4.66
N HIS A 269 0.18 12.95 3.83
CA HIS A 269 -0.96 12.10 4.15
C HIS A 269 -0.92 10.76 3.42
N ASN A 270 -1.46 9.75 4.10
CA ASN A 270 -1.72 8.43 3.54
C ASN A 270 -3.23 8.21 3.46
N VAL A 271 -3.69 7.38 2.52
CA VAL A 271 -5.11 7.02 2.39
C VAL A 271 -5.22 5.52 2.22
N ILE A 272 -6.19 4.92 2.89
CA ILE A 272 -6.56 3.51 2.78
C ILE A 272 -8.05 3.45 2.47
N PHE A 273 -8.41 2.81 1.38
CA PHE A 273 -9.79 2.35 1.15
C PHE A 273 -9.85 0.87 1.49
N SER A 274 -10.79 0.51 2.36
CA SER A 274 -11.03 -0.87 2.79
C SER A 274 -12.51 -1.18 2.84
N ARG A 275 -12.85 -2.47 2.82
CA ARG A 275 -14.13 -2.95 3.35
C ARG A 275 -14.06 -2.91 4.87
N ALA A 276 -15.10 -2.38 5.50
CA ALA A 276 -15.23 -2.30 6.94
C ALA A 276 -16.69 -2.42 7.36
N GLN A 277 -16.91 -2.92 8.58
CA GLN A 277 -18.22 -2.89 9.22
C GLN A 277 -18.73 -1.45 9.41
N PRO A 278 -20.03 -1.24 9.70
CA PRO A 278 -20.58 0.07 10.00
C PRO A 278 -19.79 0.79 11.10
N LEU A 279 -19.48 2.06 10.88
CA LEU A 279 -18.75 2.86 11.86
C LEU A 279 -19.52 2.95 13.18
N ARG A 280 -18.84 2.63 14.28
CA ARG A 280 -19.41 2.71 15.62
C ARG A 280 -18.96 3.97 16.31
N THR A 281 -19.88 4.68 16.97
CA THR A 281 -19.60 5.85 17.83
C THR A 281 -19.80 5.58 19.31
N THR A 282 -20.33 4.40 19.65
CA THR A 282 -20.61 3.96 21.03
C THR A 282 -20.05 2.56 21.28
N GLY A 283 -20.04 2.15 22.56
CA GLY A 283 -19.49 0.86 23.00
C GLY A 283 -17.97 0.84 23.12
N ASP A 284 -17.41 -0.36 23.01
CA ASP A 284 -15.98 -0.62 23.23
C ASP A 284 -15.09 0.01 22.15
N VAL A 285 -13.86 0.33 22.54
CA VAL A 285 -12.85 0.96 21.67
C VAL A 285 -12.54 0.08 20.46
N TRP A 286 -12.52 -1.24 20.66
CA TRP A 286 -12.35 -2.25 19.62
C TRP A 286 -13.48 -3.26 19.74
N CYS A 287 -14.07 -3.63 18.61
CA CYS A 287 -15.11 -4.66 18.53
C CYS A 287 -15.15 -5.13 17.09
N GLU A 288 -14.97 -6.43 16.90
CA GLU A 288 -15.08 -7.11 15.62
C GLU A 288 -16.44 -7.80 15.52
N ASP A 289 -17.03 -7.81 14.33
CA ASP A 289 -18.22 -8.61 14.04
C ASP A 289 -17.84 -10.06 13.71
N SER A 290 -17.55 -10.82 14.75
CA SER A 290 -17.15 -12.24 14.66
C SER A 290 -18.27 -13.15 14.14
N GLU A 291 -19.54 -12.71 14.21
CA GLU A 291 -20.69 -13.45 13.68
C GLU A 291 -20.92 -13.19 12.18
N HIS A 292 -20.11 -12.32 11.56
CA HIS A 292 -20.23 -11.93 10.15
C HIS A 292 -21.63 -11.46 9.74
N SER A 293 -22.34 -10.80 10.66
CA SER A 293 -23.74 -10.41 10.53
C SER A 293 -23.96 -9.00 9.96
N LEU A 294 -22.96 -8.13 10.08
CA LEU A 294 -23.02 -6.73 9.66
C LEU A 294 -22.65 -6.57 8.17
N PRO A 295 -23.06 -5.48 7.50
CA PRO A 295 -22.59 -5.23 6.14
C PRO A 295 -21.10 -4.90 6.10
N GLN A 296 -20.46 -5.08 4.95
CA GLN A 296 -19.06 -4.70 4.69
C GLN A 296 -18.99 -3.61 3.63
N LEU A 297 -18.77 -2.38 4.10
CA LEU A 297 -18.93 -1.13 3.37
C LEU A 297 -17.57 -0.52 2.99
N VAL A 298 -17.51 0.17 1.86
CA VAL A 298 -16.29 0.90 1.45
C VAL A 298 -16.05 2.08 2.39
N THR A 299 -14.88 2.09 3.02
CA THR A 299 -14.49 3.10 4.01
C THR A 299 -13.12 3.67 3.66
N ALA A 300 -13.02 5.00 3.62
CA ALA A 300 -11.78 5.73 3.39
C ALA A 300 -11.21 6.23 4.73
N TYR A 301 -10.00 5.78 5.04
CA TYR A 301 -9.19 6.20 6.18
C TYR A 301 -8.08 7.12 5.68
N ILE A 302 -8.11 8.38 6.09
CA ILE A 302 -7.15 9.41 5.68
C ILE A 302 -6.30 9.73 6.91
N ILE A 303 -4.99 9.59 6.79
CA ILE A 303 -4.04 9.74 7.89
C ILE A 303 -3.11 10.93 7.58
N PRO A 304 -3.45 12.14 8.05
CA PRO A 304 -2.51 13.26 8.07
C PRO A 304 -1.32 12.91 8.97
N ARG A 305 -0.12 13.25 8.55
CA ARG A 305 1.12 12.82 9.20
C ARG A 305 2.24 13.85 9.11
N ASN A 306 3.29 13.66 9.91
CA ASN A 306 4.55 14.37 9.73
C ASN A 306 5.15 14.07 8.34
N SER A 307 5.71 15.10 7.73
CA SER A 307 6.40 15.00 6.44
C SER A 307 7.76 14.33 6.58
N VAL A 308 8.06 13.37 5.70
CA VAL A 308 9.40 12.79 5.55
C VAL A 308 10.09 13.53 4.41
N VAL A 309 11.01 14.43 4.75
CA VAL A 309 11.76 15.25 3.79
C VAL A 309 13.14 14.64 3.54
N GLY A 310 13.56 14.61 2.27
CA GLY A 310 14.91 14.20 1.90
C GLY A 310 15.11 12.68 1.82
N ALA A 311 16.33 12.22 2.09
CA ALA A 311 16.68 10.80 1.99
C ALA A 311 15.97 10.02 3.11
N LYS A 312 15.19 9.01 2.71
CA LYS A 312 14.54 8.10 3.65
C LYS A 312 15.63 7.42 4.50
N PRO A 313 15.55 7.49 5.83
CA PRO A 313 16.54 6.84 6.67
C PRO A 313 16.55 5.34 6.38
N ALA A 314 17.68 4.68 6.59
CA ALA A 314 17.79 3.23 6.47
C ALA A 314 17.02 2.59 7.64
N THR A 315 15.70 2.63 7.56
CA THR A 315 14.80 2.16 8.59
C THR A 315 14.46 0.71 8.36
N ASN A 316 14.15 0.06 9.47
CA ASN A 316 13.71 -1.33 9.50
C ASN A 316 12.45 -1.56 8.65
N PHE A 317 11.59 -0.54 8.59
CA PHE A 317 10.45 -0.39 7.69
C PHE A 317 10.12 1.10 7.50
N ASN A 318 9.35 1.43 6.46
CA ASN A 318 8.89 2.80 6.23
C ASN A 318 7.40 2.91 6.59
N PRO A 319 6.96 3.81 7.48
CA PRO A 319 5.55 4.01 7.79
C PRO A 319 4.77 4.61 6.59
N ALA A 320 4.39 3.78 5.63
CA ALA A 320 3.51 4.13 4.52
C ALA A 320 2.06 3.69 4.82
N ALA A 321 1.16 3.85 3.86
CA ALA A 321 -0.27 3.57 4.08
C ALA A 321 -0.57 2.16 4.64
N LEU A 322 0.15 1.12 4.17
CA LEU A 322 -0.02 -0.24 4.67
C LEU A 322 0.46 -0.37 6.13
N GLU A 323 1.62 0.18 6.44
CA GLU A 323 2.15 0.14 7.80
C GLU A 323 1.30 0.94 8.78
N LEU A 324 0.69 2.04 8.34
CA LEU A 324 -0.19 2.87 9.16
C LEU A 324 -1.59 2.26 9.38
N CYS A 325 -1.99 1.26 8.58
CA CYS A 325 -3.11 0.39 8.93
C CYS A 325 -2.70 -0.83 9.75
N GLY A 326 -1.45 -0.91 10.23
CA GLY A 326 -0.99 -1.96 11.14
C GLY A 326 -0.45 -3.22 10.45
N CYS A 327 -0.21 -3.13 9.14
CA CYS A 327 0.39 -4.20 8.34
C CYS A 327 1.84 -3.84 8.02
N LEU A 328 2.78 -4.31 8.82
CA LEU A 328 4.18 -3.89 8.80
C LEU A 328 5.03 -4.71 7.80
N THR A 329 6.08 -4.08 7.25
CA THR A 329 7.04 -4.76 6.36
C THR A 329 8.48 -4.67 6.86
N ALA A 330 9.06 -5.78 7.29
CA ALA A 330 10.47 -5.86 7.68
C ALA A 330 11.37 -6.15 6.47
N TYR A 331 12.45 -5.39 6.30
CA TYR A 331 13.44 -5.62 5.24
C TYR A 331 14.63 -6.48 5.66
N THR A 332 14.77 -6.79 6.95
CA THR A 332 15.86 -7.63 7.46
C THR A 332 15.32 -8.69 8.41
N PHE A 333 15.92 -9.89 8.35
CA PHE A 333 15.57 -10.97 9.28
C PHE A 333 15.83 -10.55 10.73
N ARG A 334 16.94 -9.85 11.01
CA ARG A 334 17.29 -9.39 12.35
C ARG A 334 16.18 -8.54 12.96
N PHE A 335 15.67 -7.56 12.21
CA PHE A 335 14.56 -6.74 12.70
C PHE A 335 13.29 -7.57 12.83
N PHE A 336 12.95 -8.38 11.83
CA PHE A 336 11.78 -9.25 11.88
C PHE A 336 11.79 -10.16 13.10
N GLU A 337 12.92 -10.73 13.49
CA GLU A 337 13.02 -11.56 14.69
C GLU A 337 12.81 -10.73 15.96
N SER A 338 13.52 -9.61 16.11
CA SER A 338 13.52 -8.82 17.35
C SER A 338 12.36 -7.84 17.52
N ALA A 339 11.60 -7.55 16.46
CA ALA A 339 10.56 -6.53 16.48
C ALA A 339 9.44 -6.88 17.46
N THR A 340 9.12 -5.92 18.33
CA THR A 340 7.93 -5.89 19.20
C THR A 340 6.98 -4.78 18.75
N GLU A 341 5.72 -4.82 19.22
CA GLU A 341 4.74 -3.77 18.93
C GLU A 341 5.27 -2.40 19.38
N GLU A 342 5.84 -2.28 20.58
CA GLU A 342 6.36 -1.01 21.11
C GLU A 342 7.51 -0.46 20.27
N SER A 343 8.37 -1.35 19.75
CA SER A 343 9.48 -0.92 18.87
C SER A 343 8.98 -0.39 17.53
N ALA A 344 7.91 -0.98 16.98
CA ALA A 344 7.30 -0.53 15.74
C ALA A 344 6.53 0.78 15.94
N LEU A 345 5.75 0.88 17.03
CA LEU A 345 5.03 2.08 17.41
C LEU A 345 5.97 3.27 17.63
N ARG A 346 7.17 3.06 18.19
CA ARG A 346 8.18 4.11 18.34
C ARG A 346 8.63 4.67 16.99
N ILE A 347 8.91 3.81 16.01
CA ILE A 347 9.29 4.23 14.65
C ILE A 347 8.15 5.04 14.01
N ILE A 348 6.90 4.58 14.17
CA ILE A 348 5.72 5.29 13.63
C ILE A 348 5.54 6.65 14.31
N ASP A 349 5.70 6.71 15.64
CA ASP A 349 5.56 7.94 16.42
C ASP A 349 6.59 9.00 16.00
N GLU A 350 7.85 8.59 15.79
CA GLU A 350 8.93 9.47 15.35
C GLU A 350 8.74 9.97 13.90
N GLU A 351 8.27 9.11 12.98
CA GLU A 351 8.27 9.44 11.54
C GLU A 351 6.93 9.93 10.99
N ALA A 352 5.81 9.56 11.59
CA ALA A 352 4.48 9.78 11.00
C ALA A 352 3.51 10.52 11.94
N THR A 353 3.61 10.33 13.25
CA THR A 353 2.51 10.77 14.12
C THR A 353 2.45 12.29 14.32
N LEU A 354 1.28 12.88 14.10
CA LEU A 354 1.01 14.29 14.40
C LEU A 354 0.67 14.51 15.88
N PRO A 355 1.09 15.64 16.47
CA PRO A 355 0.56 16.10 17.76
C PRO A 355 -0.94 16.39 17.70
N ASP A 356 -1.67 16.12 18.78
CA ASP A 356 -3.12 16.32 18.89
C ASP A 356 -3.56 17.72 18.47
N VAL A 357 -2.87 18.76 18.94
CA VAL A 357 -3.19 20.17 18.61
C VAL A 357 -3.15 20.42 17.11
N GLN A 358 -2.21 19.81 16.38
CA GLN A 358 -2.12 19.95 14.93
C GLN A 358 -3.27 19.20 14.25
N PHE A 359 -3.56 17.98 14.70
CA PHE A 359 -4.65 17.19 14.16
C PHE A 359 -6.02 17.86 14.35
N GLU A 360 -6.29 18.44 15.53
CA GLU A 360 -7.53 19.19 15.77
C GLU A 360 -7.64 20.43 14.87
N GLY A 361 -6.51 21.14 14.65
CA GLY A 361 -6.45 22.25 13.70
C GLY A 361 -6.79 21.83 12.27
N ILE A 362 -6.29 20.66 11.84
CA ILE A 362 -6.61 20.06 10.54
C ILE A 362 -8.10 19.71 10.47
N CYS A 363 -8.65 19.04 11.49
CA CYS A 363 -10.06 18.66 11.53
C CYS A 363 -10.98 19.87 11.42
N ALA A 364 -10.71 20.94 12.19
CA ALA A 364 -11.48 22.18 12.12
C ALA A 364 -11.48 22.79 10.70
N LYS A 365 -10.33 22.79 10.02
CA LYS A 365 -10.22 23.30 8.64
C LYS A 365 -10.91 22.40 7.62
N VAL A 366 -10.83 21.09 7.77
CA VAL A 366 -11.57 20.14 6.92
C VAL A 366 -13.07 20.38 7.06
N ILE A 367 -13.58 20.54 8.29
CA ILE A 367 -15.00 20.85 8.53
C ILE A 367 -15.41 22.14 7.80
N ASP A 368 -14.62 23.21 7.89
CA ASP A 368 -14.88 24.47 7.17
C ASP A 368 -14.93 24.27 5.64
N VAL A 369 -14.00 23.49 5.09
CA VAL A 369 -13.94 23.18 3.65
C VAL A 369 -15.16 22.37 3.20
N LEU A 370 -15.57 21.37 3.99
CA LEU A 370 -16.72 20.53 3.69
C LEU A 370 -18.02 21.32 3.73
N GLN A 371 -18.14 22.28 4.66
CA GLN A 371 -19.30 23.18 4.80
C GLN A 371 -19.28 24.35 3.79
N GLY A 372 -18.29 24.40 2.90
CA GLY A 372 -18.22 25.43 1.85
C GLY A 372 -17.75 26.80 2.35
N ARG A 373 -17.22 26.91 3.57
CA ARG A 373 -16.69 28.15 4.15
C ARG A 373 -15.32 28.60 3.59
N GLY A 374 -14.88 27.95 2.52
CA GLY A 374 -13.80 28.39 1.66
C GLY A 374 -12.41 28.04 2.17
N PHE A 375 -11.72 27.20 1.39
CA PHE A 375 -10.27 27.27 1.23
C PHE A 375 -10.03 27.80 -0.18
N ARG A 376 -9.25 28.88 -0.33
CA ARG A 376 -8.89 29.37 -1.66
C ARG A 376 -7.86 28.40 -2.22
N ARG A 377 -8.20 27.75 -3.34
CA ARG A 377 -7.24 26.99 -4.14
C ARG A 377 -6.05 27.89 -4.44
N MET A 378 -4.88 27.60 -3.89
CA MET A 378 -3.67 28.27 -4.35
C MET A 378 -3.45 27.81 -5.78
N SER A 379 -3.57 28.73 -6.74
CA SER A 379 -3.15 28.45 -8.12
C SER A 379 -1.71 27.96 -8.04
N ILE A 380 -1.44 26.80 -8.63
CA ILE A 380 -0.08 26.42 -8.98
C ILE A 380 0.44 27.60 -9.80
N GLN A 381 1.33 28.41 -9.23
CA GLN A 381 2.18 29.24 -10.07
C GLN A 381 2.90 28.22 -10.96
N GLN A 382 2.53 28.20 -12.24
CA GLN A 382 3.48 27.78 -13.25
C GLN A 382 4.66 28.72 -13.01
N ASP A 383 5.67 28.26 -12.28
CA ASP A 383 6.97 28.88 -12.35
C ASP A 383 7.28 28.90 -13.84
N THR A 384 7.23 30.11 -14.39
CA THR A 384 7.70 30.42 -15.73
C THR A 384 9.07 29.76 -15.90
N ASP A 385 9.35 29.24 -17.09
CA ASP A 385 10.61 28.61 -17.53
C ASP A 385 11.86 29.53 -17.39
N GLU A 386 12.12 30.04 -16.20
CA GLU A 386 13.24 30.92 -15.84
C GLU A 386 13.83 30.47 -14.49
N ASP A 387 14.27 29.21 -14.44
CA ASP A 387 15.61 28.82 -13.97
C ASP A 387 15.64 27.29 -13.86
N VAL A 388 15.89 26.62 -15.00
CA VAL A 388 16.40 25.24 -15.00
C VAL A 388 17.88 25.29 -14.61
N SER A 389 18.19 25.93 -13.48
CA SER A 389 19.51 25.91 -12.87
C SER A 389 19.61 24.64 -12.03
N PHE A 390 20.07 23.57 -12.70
CA PHE A 390 20.70 22.38 -12.10
C PHE A 390 20.26 22.05 -10.67
N GLU A 391 19.08 21.42 -10.49
CA GLU A 391 18.77 20.77 -9.22
C GLU A 391 19.82 19.68 -8.95
N PRO A 392 20.68 19.80 -7.92
CA PRO A 392 21.71 18.79 -7.65
C PRO A 392 21.11 17.40 -7.38
N SER A 393 19.93 17.37 -6.77
CA SER A 393 19.09 16.17 -6.55
C SER A 393 18.76 15.43 -7.83
N LEU A 394 18.35 16.13 -8.90
CA LEU A 394 18.02 15.49 -10.17
C LEU A 394 19.27 14.88 -10.83
N MET A 395 20.40 15.59 -10.78
CA MET A 395 21.66 15.09 -11.35
C MET A 395 22.22 13.91 -10.57
N ASP A 396 22.10 13.91 -9.24
CA ASP A 396 22.47 12.77 -8.39
C ASP A 396 21.55 11.57 -8.63
N GLU A 397 20.24 11.78 -8.73
CA GLU A 397 19.27 10.72 -9.06
C GLU A 397 19.47 10.14 -10.45
N LEU A 398 19.72 10.99 -11.45
CA LEU A 398 20.03 10.56 -12.80
C LEU A 398 21.37 9.82 -12.83
N ARG A 399 22.41 10.32 -12.15
CA ARG A 399 23.71 9.66 -12.04
C ARG A 399 23.60 8.28 -11.40
N ASP A 400 22.84 8.15 -10.32
CA ASP A 400 22.53 6.86 -9.69
C ASP A 400 21.80 5.92 -10.65
N SER A 401 20.83 6.44 -11.43
CA SER A 401 20.10 5.64 -12.43
C SER A 401 21.01 5.09 -13.53
N PHE A 402 21.99 5.88 -13.99
CA PHE A 402 22.96 5.47 -15.03
C PHE A 402 24.01 4.49 -14.51
N GLN A 403 24.38 4.52 -13.22
CA GLN A 403 25.31 3.54 -12.64
C GLN A 403 24.72 2.12 -12.60
N THR A 404 23.39 1.97 -12.50
CA THR A 404 22.71 0.67 -12.65
C THR A 404 22.83 0.07 -14.06
N PHE A 405 23.17 0.87 -15.07
CA PHE A 405 23.39 0.43 -16.46
C PHE A 405 24.87 0.24 -16.82
N ALA A 406 25.79 0.41 -15.87
CA ALA A 406 27.18 0.05 -16.09
C ALA A 406 27.31 -1.47 -16.19
N LEU A 407 27.13 -1.99 -17.41
CA LEU A 407 27.58 -3.30 -17.82
C LEU A 407 28.98 -3.52 -17.25
N HIS A 408 29.15 -4.59 -16.47
CA HIS A 408 30.47 -5.10 -16.12
C HIS A 408 31.16 -5.49 -17.44
N SER A 409 31.85 -4.52 -18.04
CA SER A 409 32.71 -4.75 -19.19
C SER A 409 33.82 -5.69 -18.70
N PRO A 410 33.99 -6.88 -19.29
CA PRO A 410 35.09 -7.75 -18.90
C PRO A 410 36.39 -7.06 -19.33
N ARG A 411 37.10 -6.46 -18.36
CA ARG A 411 38.41 -5.88 -18.60
C ARG A 411 39.34 -6.98 -19.09
N ARG A 412 39.64 -6.96 -20.40
CA ARG A 412 40.76 -7.67 -20.98
C ARG A 412 42.03 -7.14 -20.33
N LEU A 413 42.74 -8.03 -19.64
CA LEU A 413 44.11 -7.84 -19.20
C LEU A 413 44.99 -7.60 -20.44
N PHE A 414 45.33 -6.35 -20.71
CA PHE A 414 46.49 -6.02 -21.53
C PHE A 414 47.66 -5.72 -20.59
N LYS A 415 48.55 -6.70 -20.52
CA LYS A 415 49.90 -6.58 -19.99
C LYS A 415 50.69 -5.75 -21.01
N ASN A 416 51.24 -4.62 -20.59
CA ASN A 416 52.35 -4.00 -21.30
C ASN A 416 53.34 -3.43 -20.28
N GLU A 417 54.50 -4.10 -20.23
CA GLU A 417 55.72 -3.60 -19.63
C GLU A 417 56.27 -2.47 -20.50
N SER A 418 56.74 -1.38 -19.89
CA SER A 418 58.14 -0.94 -19.96
C SER A 418 58.37 0.50 -19.47
N ARG A 419 59.41 0.63 -18.62
CA ARG A 419 60.34 1.78 -18.42
C ARG A 419 59.75 3.12 -17.95
N GLY A 420 60.25 3.79 -16.89
CA GLY A 420 61.39 3.54 -16.01
C GLY A 420 61.62 4.74 -15.06
N THR A 421 62.46 4.52 -14.03
CA THR A 421 63.20 5.50 -13.18
C THR A 421 62.37 6.48 -12.33
N SER A 422 62.60 6.75 -11.04
CA SER A 422 63.75 6.56 -10.13
C SER A 422 63.36 6.97 -8.68
N SER A 423 64.00 6.33 -7.68
CA SER A 423 64.28 6.76 -6.28
C SER A 423 63.14 7.36 -5.41
N SER A 424 62.83 6.82 -4.23
CA SER A 424 63.73 6.73 -3.06
C SER A 424 63.16 5.83 -1.93
N LYS A 425 64.10 5.30 -1.13
CA LYS A 425 64.03 4.34 0.01
C LYS A 425 63.24 4.91 1.22
N SER A 426 62.19 4.25 1.76
CA SER A 426 62.11 3.26 2.88
C SER A 426 62.60 3.74 4.27
N PRO A 427 62.11 3.25 5.45
CA PRO A 427 61.50 1.93 5.68
C PRO A 427 60.32 1.78 6.71
N VAL A 428 59.54 0.70 6.51
CA VAL A 428 59.10 -0.35 7.47
C VAL A 428 58.30 0.02 8.74
N SER A 429 57.07 -0.50 8.81
CA SER A 429 56.59 -1.31 9.95
C SER A 429 55.45 -2.23 9.48
N ALA A 430 55.73 -3.53 9.45
CA ALA A 430 54.79 -4.58 9.10
C ALA A 430 54.03 -5.02 10.36
N PHE A 431 52.70 -4.97 10.33
CA PHE A 431 51.84 -5.70 11.26
C PHE A 431 51.30 -6.92 10.55
N GLN A 432 51.82 -8.08 10.95
CA GLN A 432 51.46 -9.40 10.45
C GLN A 432 50.48 -10.00 11.46
N PHE A 433 49.19 -10.06 11.13
CA PHE A 433 48.20 -10.82 11.90
C PHE A 433 48.18 -12.26 11.39
N SER A 434 48.56 -13.18 12.28
CA SER A 434 48.44 -14.62 12.09
C SER A 434 46.99 -15.03 12.38
N PHE A 435 46.34 -15.71 11.43
CA PHE A 435 45.05 -16.36 11.67
C PHE A 435 45.29 -17.77 12.25
N GLU A 436 45.01 -17.95 13.53
CA GLU A 436 44.83 -19.28 14.12
C GLU A 436 43.44 -19.83 13.75
N LYS A 437 43.41 -21.06 13.24
CA LYS A 437 42.19 -21.84 13.00
C LYS A 437 41.60 -22.31 14.34
N PRO A 438 40.28 -22.21 14.59
CA PRO A 438 39.68 -22.90 15.72
C PRO A 438 39.56 -24.41 15.43
N GLN A 439 40.00 -25.22 16.39
CA GLN A 439 39.81 -26.66 16.44
C GLN A 439 38.32 -27.01 16.54
N ARG A 440 37.91 -28.05 15.80
CA ARG A 440 36.59 -28.70 15.94
C ARG A 440 36.57 -29.57 17.19
N THR A 441 35.63 -29.31 18.10
CA THR A 441 35.22 -30.25 19.15
C THR A 441 34.03 -31.11 18.66
N PRO A 442 33.99 -32.42 18.97
CA PRO A 442 32.94 -33.32 18.49
C PRO A 442 31.64 -33.20 19.30
N ILE A 443 30.51 -33.28 18.60
CA ILE A 443 29.14 -33.29 19.11
C ILE A 443 28.78 -34.71 19.61
N PRO A 444 28.22 -34.91 20.82
CA PRO A 444 27.71 -36.20 21.27
C PRO A 444 26.30 -36.50 20.69
N PRO A 445 25.91 -37.78 20.53
CA PRO A 445 24.71 -38.18 19.79
C PRO A 445 23.41 -37.94 20.58
N SER A 446 22.35 -37.58 19.86
CA SER A 446 20.97 -37.45 20.35
C SER A 446 20.36 -38.81 20.74
N PRO A 447 19.56 -38.89 21.82
CA PRO A 447 18.81 -40.09 22.16
C PRO A 447 17.54 -40.24 21.31
N MET A 448 17.25 -41.50 20.97
CA MET A 448 16.12 -41.96 20.18
C MET A 448 14.75 -41.72 20.82
N ALA A 449 13.76 -41.59 19.95
CA ALA A 449 12.33 -41.45 20.23
C ALA A 449 11.76 -42.63 21.02
N THR A 450 10.97 -42.32 22.06
CA THR A 450 10.03 -43.24 22.70
C THR A 450 8.62 -42.95 22.22
N THR A 451 8.00 -43.98 21.64
CA THR A 451 6.60 -44.09 21.25
C THR A 451 5.70 -44.09 22.48
N THR A 452 4.71 -43.20 22.54
CA THR A 452 3.61 -43.29 23.51
C THR A 452 2.30 -43.40 22.74
N THR A 453 1.70 -44.58 22.82
CA THR A 453 0.36 -44.94 22.37
C THR A 453 -0.71 -44.23 23.21
N PHE A 454 -1.62 -43.51 22.56
CA PHE A 454 -2.88 -43.06 23.17
C PHE A 454 -4.04 -43.93 22.65
N THR A 455 -4.66 -44.65 23.59
CA THR A 455 -5.90 -45.41 23.42
C THR A 455 -7.09 -44.46 23.31
N THR A 456 -7.87 -44.66 22.26
CA THR A 456 -9.22 -44.14 22.04
C THR A 456 -10.20 -44.74 23.04
N VAL A 457 -11.00 -43.89 23.71
CA VAL A 457 -12.22 -44.30 24.39
C VAL A 457 -13.40 -43.62 23.69
N ASP A 458 -14.25 -44.49 23.17
CA ASP A 458 -15.51 -44.25 22.48
C ASP A 458 -16.60 -44.02 23.54
N SER A 459 -17.49 -43.06 23.33
CA SER A 459 -18.74 -42.95 24.10
C SER A 459 -19.82 -42.32 23.25
N SER A 460 -20.60 -43.19 22.63
CA SER A 460 -21.92 -42.89 22.07
C SER A 460 -23.01 -43.51 22.97
N LYS A 461 -24.14 -42.79 23.02
CA LYS A 461 -25.47 -43.17 23.57
C LYS A 461 -25.65 -43.09 25.09
N THR A 462 -26.56 -42.22 25.54
CA THR A 462 -27.95 -42.61 25.84
C THR A 462 -28.86 -41.40 26.05
N GLU A 463 -30.10 -41.56 25.61
CA GLU A 463 -31.22 -40.61 25.60
C GLU A 463 -31.87 -40.41 26.99
N SER A 464 -32.64 -39.31 27.08
CA SER A 464 -33.97 -39.21 27.73
C SER A 464 -34.10 -39.55 29.23
N THR A 465 -34.43 -38.54 30.04
CA THR A 465 -35.78 -38.45 30.63
C THR A 465 -36.05 -37.11 31.32
N CYS A 466 -37.30 -36.66 31.13
CA CYS A 466 -37.99 -35.54 31.74
C CYS A 466 -38.43 -35.89 33.17
N SER A 467 -38.38 -34.96 34.13
CA SER A 467 -39.52 -34.51 34.97
C SER A 467 -39.08 -33.80 36.26
N GLN A 468 -39.69 -32.62 36.43
CA GLN A 468 -40.15 -31.91 37.64
C GLN A 468 -39.88 -32.53 39.03
N ILE A 469 -39.55 -31.70 40.02
CA ILE A 469 -40.45 -31.24 41.12
C ILE A 469 -39.64 -30.45 42.17
N SER A 470 -40.33 -29.45 42.69
CA SER A 470 -40.12 -28.47 43.76
C SER A 470 -39.57 -28.93 45.14
N GLU A 471 -39.16 -27.89 45.89
CA GLU A 471 -39.20 -27.72 47.36
C GLU A 471 -38.08 -28.35 48.21
N SER A 472 -37.17 -27.49 48.70
CA SER A 472 -37.10 -27.08 50.11
C SER A 472 -36.27 -25.81 50.28
#